data_AF-A0A7J8IBA9-F1
#
_entry.id   AF-A0A7J8IBA9-F1
#
_cell.length_a   1.000
_cell.length_b   1.000
_cell.length_c   1.000
_cell.angle_alpha   90.00
_cell.angle_beta   90.00
_cell.angle_gamma   90.00
#
_symmetry.space_group_name_H-M   'P 1'
#
loop_
_entity.id
_entity.type
_entity.pdbx_description
1 polymer ?
#
loop_
_entity_poly.entity_id
_entity_poly.type
_entity_poly.pdbx_seq_one_letter_code
_entity_poly.pdbx_strand_id
1 'polypeptide(L)'
;MAAGAARKAAAVLEAPPQHDQISHTKLSADDEWNLQQERMYKMHRGHESMHVEMILIFFSTLIIAQIVLVQWRQRHGRSYNLVTLLQMWVVPLYFTIKLYWWRFLSMWGMFSAITSYILFRATRKPLSGRTPRLVYKWFLLIYKLSYAFGVVGYLAIIFTLSGLHLFFKINARDSMDFGIVSLFYGLYYGIMGRDFAEICSDYMASTIGFYSVSGMPTRSLSDSICAVCGQKIIVQLEEEGLIENTYQLSCNHVFHEFCIRGWCIVGKKQTCPYCKEKVDLKRMISNPWERTHILYGQILDWLRYLVAWQPMVIGIVQGINYSLGLE
;
A
#
# COMPACT_ATOMS: atom_id res chain seq x y z
N MET A 1 -89.80 -73.77 -32.03
CA MET A 1 -89.08 -74.76 -32.86
C MET A 1 -87.95 -74.03 -33.56
N ALA A 2 -86.73 -74.22 -33.07
CA ALA A 2 -85.63 -74.88 -33.79
C ALA A 2 -84.98 -73.95 -34.82
N ALA A 3 -83.92 -73.24 -34.41
CA ALA A 3 -82.52 -73.67 -34.52
C ALA A 3 -81.95 -73.32 -35.91
N GLY A 4 -81.04 -72.34 -35.96
CA GLY A 4 -80.45 -71.90 -37.22
C GLY A 4 -79.19 -71.05 -37.06
N ALA A 5 -78.05 -71.74 -37.11
CA ALA A 5 -76.74 -71.29 -37.56
C ALA A 5 -76.01 -70.18 -36.77
N ALA A 6 -75.18 -70.66 -35.84
CA ALA A 6 -73.99 -69.97 -35.36
C ALA A 6 -72.99 -69.74 -36.51
N ARG A 7 -72.52 -68.50 -36.68
CA ARG A 7 -71.29 -68.18 -37.41
C ARG A 7 -70.31 -67.56 -36.41
N LYS A 8 -69.29 -68.34 -36.06
CA LYS A 8 -68.18 -67.95 -35.18
C LYS A 8 -67.46 -66.73 -35.77
N ALA A 9 -67.61 -65.57 -35.14
CA ALA A 9 -66.63 -64.49 -35.25
C ALA A 9 -65.45 -64.85 -34.36
N ALA A 10 -64.26 -65.02 -34.93
CA ALA A 10 -63.04 -65.21 -34.17
C ALA A 10 -62.76 -63.93 -33.36
N ALA A 11 -62.68 -64.07 -32.05
CA ALA A 11 -62.20 -63.01 -31.16
C ALA A 11 -60.72 -62.75 -31.47
N VAL A 12 -60.43 -61.66 -32.20
CA VAL A 12 -59.11 -61.04 -32.14
C VAL A 12 -59.11 -60.26 -30.83
N LEU A 13 -58.41 -60.80 -29.82
CA LEU A 13 -57.98 -60.04 -28.66
C LEU A 13 -57.04 -58.93 -29.16
N GLU A 14 -57.58 -57.73 -29.39
CA GLU A 14 -56.76 -56.52 -29.44
C GLU A 14 -56.17 -56.32 -28.05
N ALA A 15 -54.86 -56.51 -27.98
CA ALA A 15 -54.07 -56.24 -26.78
C ALA A 15 -54.25 -54.76 -26.37
N PRO A 16 -54.25 -54.44 -25.07
CA PRO A 16 -54.28 -53.06 -24.61
C PRO A 16 -53.09 -52.30 -25.21
N PRO A 17 -53.23 -50.98 -25.50
CA PRO A 17 -52.12 -50.20 -26.03
C PRO A 17 -50.98 -50.29 -25.02
N GLN A 18 -49.89 -50.94 -25.43
CA GLN A 18 -48.66 -50.92 -24.67
C GLN A 18 -48.29 -49.45 -24.54
N HIS A 19 -48.30 -48.98 -23.28
CA HIS A 19 -47.56 -47.81 -22.89
C HIS A 19 -46.14 -48.04 -23.41
N ASP A 20 -45.77 -47.35 -24.49
CA ASP A 20 -44.40 -47.37 -24.99
C ASP A 20 -43.55 -46.90 -23.82
N GLN A 21 -42.88 -47.88 -23.20
CA GLN A 21 -41.95 -47.67 -22.12
C GLN A 21 -40.93 -46.71 -22.66
N ILE A 22 -40.84 -45.52 -22.05
CA ILE A 22 -39.70 -44.63 -22.19
C ILE A 22 -38.47 -45.52 -21.95
N SER A 23 -37.80 -45.88 -23.04
CA SER A 23 -36.61 -46.68 -22.99
C SER A 23 -35.61 -45.86 -22.20
N HIS A 24 -35.26 -46.35 -21.01
CA HIS A 24 -34.03 -45.96 -20.32
C HIS A 24 -32.87 -46.42 -21.20
N THR A 25 -32.66 -45.71 -22.30
CA THR A 25 -31.46 -45.81 -23.11
C THR A 25 -30.38 -45.24 -22.22
N LYS A 26 -29.57 -46.13 -21.62
CA LYS A 26 -28.33 -45.75 -20.95
C LYS A 26 -27.55 -44.95 -21.98
N LEU A 27 -27.48 -43.63 -21.78
CA LEU A 27 -26.62 -42.78 -22.58
C LEU A 27 -25.20 -43.36 -22.48
N SER A 28 -24.50 -43.46 -23.61
CA SER A 28 -23.08 -43.82 -23.57
C SER A 28 -22.36 -42.78 -22.69
N ALA A 29 -21.28 -43.16 -22.00
CA ALA A 29 -20.50 -42.21 -21.19
C ALA A 29 -20.07 -40.97 -22.03
N ASP A 30 -19.86 -41.17 -23.33
CA ASP A 30 -19.58 -40.11 -24.29
C ASP A 30 -20.80 -39.22 -24.57
N ASP A 31 -22.01 -39.78 -24.60
CA ASP A 31 -23.25 -39.01 -24.81
C ASP A 31 -23.63 -38.21 -23.56
N GLU A 32 -23.43 -38.77 -22.36
CA GLU A 32 -23.56 -38.04 -21.10
C GLU A 32 -22.54 -36.89 -21.02
N TRP A 33 -21.29 -37.15 -21.39
CA TRP A 33 -20.23 -36.14 -21.45
C TRP A 33 -20.55 -35.04 -22.47
N ASN A 34 -21.00 -35.40 -23.68
CA ASN A 34 -21.40 -34.46 -24.71
C ASN A 34 -22.60 -33.61 -24.27
N LEU A 35 -23.64 -34.21 -23.67
CA LEU A 35 -24.79 -33.50 -23.12
C LEU A 35 -24.41 -32.58 -21.96
N GLN A 36 -23.50 -33.01 -21.10
CA GLN A 36 -23.00 -32.22 -19.97
C GLN A 36 -22.15 -31.06 -20.45
N GLN A 37 -21.33 -31.27 -21.47
CA GLN A 37 -20.56 -30.23 -22.15
C GLN A 37 -21.48 -29.25 -22.88
N GLU A 38 -22.50 -29.72 -23.58
CA GLU A 38 -23.48 -28.88 -24.26
C GLU A 38 -24.33 -28.07 -23.26
N ARG A 39 -24.65 -28.64 -22.10
CA ARG A 39 -25.33 -27.96 -20.99
C ARG A 39 -24.43 -26.92 -20.33
N MET A 40 -23.13 -27.22 -20.15
CA MET A 40 -22.11 -26.26 -19.74
C MET A 40 -22.00 -25.11 -20.74
N TYR A 41 -21.87 -25.40 -22.04
CA TYR A 41 -21.82 -24.39 -23.11
C TYR A 41 -23.08 -23.53 -23.17
N LYS A 42 -24.27 -24.11 -23.00
CA LYS A 42 -25.54 -23.36 -22.98
C LYS A 42 -25.68 -22.49 -21.73
N MET A 43 -25.22 -22.93 -20.56
CA MET A 43 -25.12 -22.09 -19.36
C MET A 43 -24.09 -20.95 -19.52
N HIS A 44 -22.99 -21.20 -20.22
CA HIS A 44 -21.93 -20.19 -20.42
C HIS A 44 -22.26 -19.18 -21.53
N ARG A 45 -23.18 -19.46 -22.46
CA ARG A 45 -23.45 -18.56 -23.60
C ARG A 45 -24.01 -17.18 -23.22
N GLY A 46 -24.83 -17.11 -22.17
CA GLY A 46 -25.28 -15.83 -21.59
C GLY A 46 -24.27 -15.24 -20.59
N HIS A 47 -23.61 -16.12 -19.83
CA HIS A 47 -22.64 -15.76 -18.79
C HIS A 47 -21.31 -15.21 -19.36
N GLU A 48 -20.89 -15.65 -20.55
CA GLU A 48 -19.70 -15.12 -21.25
C GLU A 48 -19.90 -13.67 -21.67
N SER A 49 -21.11 -13.30 -22.13
CA SER A 49 -21.40 -11.91 -22.47
C SER A 49 -21.37 -11.00 -21.23
N MET A 50 -21.88 -11.49 -20.09
CA MET A 50 -21.81 -10.78 -18.81
C MET A 50 -20.37 -10.67 -18.30
N HIS A 51 -19.57 -11.73 -18.38
CA HIS A 51 -18.16 -11.68 -17.99
C HIS A 51 -17.34 -10.70 -18.84
N VAL A 52 -17.58 -10.69 -20.16
CA VAL A 52 -16.93 -9.72 -21.05
C VAL A 52 -17.33 -8.30 -20.69
N GLU A 53 -18.61 -8.05 -20.39
CA GLU A 53 -19.10 -6.75 -19.96
C GLU A 53 -18.47 -6.30 -18.62
N MET A 54 -18.42 -7.18 -17.61
CA MET A 54 -17.75 -6.91 -16.34
C MET A 54 -16.25 -6.59 -16.52
N ILE A 55 -15.56 -7.34 -17.39
CA ILE A 55 -14.14 -7.11 -17.70
C ILE A 55 -13.93 -5.76 -18.39
N LEU A 56 -14.79 -5.41 -19.35
CA LEU A 56 -14.73 -4.11 -20.05
C LEU A 56 -14.99 -2.95 -19.08
N ILE A 57 -15.98 -3.07 -18.19
CA ILE A 57 -16.25 -2.08 -17.14
C ILE A 57 -15.04 -1.96 -16.21
N PHE A 58 -14.45 -3.08 -15.80
CA PHE A 58 -13.27 -3.10 -14.92
C PHE A 58 -12.08 -2.35 -15.55
N PHE A 59 -11.69 -2.70 -16.78
CA PHE A 59 -10.57 -2.02 -17.46
C PHE A 59 -10.85 -0.54 -17.73
N SER A 60 -12.06 -0.20 -18.16
CA SER A 60 -12.46 1.19 -18.41
C SER A 60 -12.37 2.01 -17.12
N THR A 61 -12.90 1.47 -16.01
CA THR A 61 -12.86 2.12 -14.70
C THR A 61 -11.43 2.27 -14.19
N LEU A 62 -10.57 1.26 -14.37
CA LEU A 62 -9.15 1.35 -14.03
C LEU A 62 -8.43 2.48 -14.79
N ILE A 63 -8.65 2.59 -16.10
CA ILE A 63 -8.03 3.62 -16.93
C ILE A 63 -8.50 5.01 -16.49
N ILE A 64 -9.82 5.19 -16.31
CA ILE A 64 -10.40 6.47 -15.86
C ILE A 64 -9.85 6.84 -14.48
N ALA A 65 -9.84 5.90 -13.53
CA ALA A 65 -9.30 6.12 -12.20
C ALA A 65 -7.83 6.55 -12.25
N GLN A 66 -6.99 5.92 -13.08
CA GLN A 66 -5.59 6.30 -13.23
C GLN A 66 -5.43 7.74 -13.75
N ILE A 67 -6.20 8.12 -14.77
CA ILE A 67 -6.15 9.49 -15.31
C ILE A 67 -6.55 10.51 -14.23
N VAL A 68 -7.65 10.24 -13.51
CA VAL A 68 -8.13 11.12 -12.43
C VAL A 68 -7.09 11.26 -11.31
N LEU A 69 -6.49 10.15 -10.87
CA LEU A 69 -5.49 10.15 -9.81
C LEU A 69 -4.21 10.90 -10.21
N VAL A 70 -3.74 10.72 -11.45
CA VAL A 70 -2.57 11.44 -11.97
C VAL A 70 -2.85 12.94 -12.07
N GLN A 71 -4.00 13.32 -12.62
CA GLN A 71 -4.39 14.74 -12.69
C GLN A 71 -4.55 15.36 -11.30
N TRP A 72 -5.13 14.62 -10.36
CA TRP A 72 -5.29 15.10 -8.98
C TRP A 72 -3.94 15.27 -8.28
N ARG A 73 -3.02 14.33 -8.44
CA ARG A 73 -1.66 14.44 -7.91
C ARG A 73 -0.92 15.65 -8.48
N GLN A 74 -1.10 15.95 -9.77
CA GLN A 74 -0.46 17.10 -10.42
C GLN A 74 -1.07 18.44 -9.98
N ARG A 75 -2.40 18.56 -9.94
CA ARG A 75 -3.09 19.81 -9.63
C ARG A 75 -3.15 20.11 -8.14
N HIS A 76 -3.38 19.09 -7.31
CA HIS A 76 -3.52 19.20 -5.86
C HIS A 76 -2.75 18.11 -5.11
N GLY A 77 -1.42 18.09 -5.27
CA GLY A 77 -0.55 17.10 -4.64
C GLY A 77 -0.70 17.01 -3.12
N ARG A 78 -0.96 18.12 -2.43
CA ARG A 78 -1.14 18.13 -0.96
C ARG A 78 -2.40 17.38 -0.51
N SER A 79 -3.53 17.61 -1.19
CA SER A 79 -4.77 16.86 -0.88
C SER A 79 -4.65 15.41 -1.30
N TYR A 80 -4.01 15.11 -2.44
CA TYR A 80 -3.78 13.75 -2.89
C TYR A 80 -2.97 12.95 -1.86
N ASN A 81 -1.86 13.53 -1.37
CA ASN A 81 -1.03 12.89 -0.34
C ASN A 81 -1.82 12.67 0.96
N LEU A 82 -2.63 13.64 1.39
CA LEU A 82 -3.42 13.52 2.62
C LEU A 82 -4.52 12.45 2.50
N VAL A 83 -5.29 12.44 1.40
CA VAL A 83 -6.32 11.41 1.19
C VAL A 83 -5.69 10.03 1.08
N THR A 84 -4.59 9.91 0.35
CA THR A 84 -3.94 8.62 0.21
C THR A 84 -3.36 8.11 1.53
N LEU A 85 -2.82 9.00 2.37
CA LEU A 85 -2.39 8.66 3.72
C LEU A 85 -3.55 8.16 4.57
N LEU A 86 -4.70 8.85 4.54
CA LEU A 86 -5.90 8.42 5.26
C LEU A 86 -6.38 7.05 4.77
N GLN A 87 -6.39 6.81 3.46
CA GLN A 87 -6.74 5.50 2.92
C GLN A 87 -5.75 4.40 3.36
N MET A 88 -4.45 4.65 3.31
CA MET A 88 -3.43 3.70 3.81
C MET A 88 -3.57 3.42 5.31
N TRP A 89 -4.17 4.34 6.07
CA TRP A 89 -4.45 4.17 7.50
C TRP A 89 -5.73 3.36 7.73
N VAL A 90 -6.81 3.66 6.99
CA VAL A 90 -8.15 3.09 7.19
C VAL A 90 -8.34 1.73 6.52
N VAL A 91 -7.86 1.56 5.29
CA VAL A 91 -8.12 0.35 4.49
C VAL A 91 -7.50 -0.91 5.15
N PRO A 92 -6.21 -0.92 5.54
CA PRO A 92 -5.65 -2.07 6.26
C PRO A 92 -6.31 -2.33 7.61
N LEU A 93 -6.75 -1.28 8.32
CA LEU A 93 -7.48 -1.43 9.58
C LEU A 93 -8.83 -2.13 9.37
N TYR A 94 -9.59 -1.73 8.35
CA TYR A 94 -10.86 -2.35 8.01
C TYR A 94 -10.71 -3.86 7.76
N PHE A 95 -9.76 -4.25 6.91
CA PHE A 95 -9.51 -5.66 6.61
C PHE A 95 -8.98 -6.43 7.82
N THR A 96 -8.08 -5.85 8.62
CA THR A 96 -7.51 -6.55 9.78
C THR A 96 -8.51 -6.77 10.91
N ILE A 97 -9.48 -5.87 11.09
CA ILE A 97 -10.61 -6.07 12.01
C ILE A 97 -11.51 -7.20 11.49
N LYS A 98 -11.88 -7.18 10.20
CA LYS A 98 -12.72 -8.21 9.58
C LYS A 98 -12.07 -9.61 9.61
N LEU A 99 -10.75 -9.67 9.46
CA LEU A 99 -9.97 -10.92 9.45
C LEU A 99 -9.45 -11.32 10.85
N TYR A 100 -9.82 -10.61 11.92
CA TYR A 100 -9.39 -10.86 13.29
C TYR A 100 -7.86 -10.94 13.48
N TRP A 101 -7.11 -10.11 12.75
CA TRP A 101 -5.65 -10.14 12.78
C TRP A 101 -5.08 -9.30 13.93
N TRP A 102 -5.23 -9.80 15.15
CA TRP A 102 -4.90 -9.09 16.40
C TRP A 102 -3.44 -8.60 16.50
N ARG A 103 -2.48 -9.36 15.96
CA ARG A 103 -1.05 -8.99 15.96
C ARG A 103 -0.82 -7.68 15.21
N PHE A 104 -1.43 -7.55 14.03
CA PHE A 104 -1.35 -6.32 13.24
C PHE A 104 -2.05 -5.17 13.97
N LEU A 105 -3.25 -5.40 14.49
CA LEU A 105 -4.03 -4.37 15.17
C LEU A 105 -3.30 -3.78 16.38
N SER A 106 -2.62 -4.62 17.17
CA SER A 106 -1.80 -4.19 18.32
C SER A 106 -0.61 -3.32 17.88
N MET A 107 0.18 -3.80 16.91
CA MET A 107 1.33 -3.05 16.38
C MET A 107 0.89 -1.73 15.74
N TRP A 108 -0.22 -1.76 15.00
CA TRP A 108 -0.80 -0.60 14.35
C TRP A 108 -1.27 0.43 15.37
N GLY A 109 -1.93 -0.01 16.44
CA GLY A 109 -2.38 0.86 17.53
C GLY A 109 -1.22 1.54 18.25
N MET A 110 -0.17 0.79 18.56
CA MET A 110 1.06 1.33 19.17
C MET A 110 1.74 2.35 18.25
N PHE A 111 1.96 2.00 16.97
CA PHE A 111 2.54 2.92 15.99
C PHE A 111 1.71 4.20 15.85
N SER A 112 0.39 4.06 15.80
CA SER A 112 -0.57 5.15 15.68
C SER A 112 -0.53 6.09 16.87
N ALA A 113 -0.51 5.55 18.09
CA ALA A 113 -0.44 6.34 19.32
C ALA A 113 0.87 7.13 19.43
N ILE A 114 2.01 6.48 19.17
CA ILE A 114 3.33 7.14 19.25
C ILE A 114 3.46 8.20 18.15
N THR A 115 3.08 7.88 16.92
CA THR A 115 3.14 8.83 15.79
C THR A 115 2.22 10.02 16.01
N SER A 116 1.02 9.80 16.57
CA SER A 116 0.10 10.89 16.93
C SER A 116 0.69 11.81 18.00
N TYR A 117 1.33 11.26 19.03
CA TYR A 117 2.05 12.06 20.04
C TYR A 117 3.17 12.90 19.41
N ILE A 118 3.94 12.33 18.49
CA ILE A 118 5.04 13.04 17.81
C ILE A 118 4.50 14.13 16.88
N LEU A 119 3.43 13.85 16.14
CA LEU A 119 2.75 14.83 15.31
C LEU A 119 2.19 15.98 16.15
N PHE A 120 1.59 15.68 17.30
CA PHE A 120 1.15 16.69 18.26
C PHE A 120 2.32 17.57 18.70
N ARG A 121 3.47 16.99 19.07
CA ARG A 121 4.66 17.77 19.44
C ARG A 121 5.19 18.63 18.29
N ALA A 122 5.16 18.12 17.05
CA ALA A 122 5.63 18.82 15.85
C ALA A 122 4.72 19.99 15.42
N THR A 123 3.42 19.92 15.74
CA THR A 123 2.41 20.94 15.35
C THR A 123 2.23 22.05 16.39
N ARG A 124 2.76 21.87 17.61
CA ARG A 124 2.64 22.86 18.70
C ARG A 124 3.43 24.13 18.40
N LYS A 125 2.81 25.27 18.74
CA LYS A 125 3.41 26.61 18.68
C LYS A 125 3.47 27.20 20.10
N PRO A 126 4.61 27.72 20.59
CA PRO A 126 5.93 27.70 19.95
C PRO A 126 6.56 26.30 19.92
N LEU A 127 7.38 26.03 18.91
CA LEU A 127 8.09 24.75 18.78
C LEU A 127 9.22 24.69 19.82
N SER A 128 9.25 23.62 20.62
CA SER A 128 10.37 23.37 21.55
C SER A 128 11.62 22.94 20.79
N GLY A 129 12.80 23.42 21.19
CA GLY A 129 14.06 23.08 20.55
C GLY A 129 14.43 21.59 20.54
N ARG A 130 13.91 20.80 21.49
CA ARG A 130 14.12 19.34 21.51
C ARG A 130 13.23 18.58 20.51
N THR A 131 12.15 19.19 20.02
CA THR A 131 11.15 18.51 19.19
C THR A 131 11.70 18.02 17.85
N PRO A 132 12.45 18.80 17.05
CA PRO A 132 12.99 18.32 15.77
C PRO A 132 13.86 17.08 15.93
N ARG A 133 14.68 17.03 16.99
CA ARG A 133 15.51 15.85 17.29
C ARG A 133 14.66 14.64 17.64
N LEU A 134 13.59 14.80 18.43
CA LEU A 134 12.66 13.72 18.75
C LEU A 134 11.99 13.16 17.50
N VAL A 135 11.46 14.05 16.65
CA VAL A 135 10.79 13.73 15.39
C VAL A 135 11.73 12.93 14.47
N TYR A 136 12.93 13.44 14.22
CA TYR A 136 13.90 12.76 13.35
C TYR A 136 14.38 11.43 13.93
N LYS A 137 14.59 11.31 15.25
CA LYS A 137 14.96 10.05 15.89
C LYS A 137 13.88 8.98 15.72
N TRP A 138 12.61 9.34 15.91
CA TRP A 138 11.51 8.39 15.73
C TRP A 138 11.39 7.90 14.28
N PHE A 139 11.36 8.81 13.31
CA PHE A 139 11.22 8.41 11.91
C PHE A 139 12.46 7.67 11.39
N LEU A 140 13.66 7.98 11.92
CA LEU A 140 14.85 7.18 11.66
C LEU A 140 14.75 5.77 12.24
N LEU A 141 14.19 5.61 13.45
CA LEU A 141 13.93 4.29 14.04
C LEU A 141 12.96 3.48 13.19
N ILE A 142 11.83 4.08 12.80
CA ILE A 142 10.84 3.45 11.92
C ILE A 142 11.48 3.05 10.58
N TYR A 143 12.28 3.93 9.98
CA TYR A 143 13.02 3.60 8.76
C TYR A 143 13.94 2.39 8.95
N LYS A 144 14.75 2.36 10.01
CA LYS A 144 15.68 1.24 10.29
C LYS A 144 14.95 -0.08 10.51
N LEU A 145 13.87 -0.08 11.28
CA LEU A 145 13.05 -1.26 11.50
C LEU A 145 12.39 -1.72 10.20
N SER A 146 11.77 -0.80 9.46
CA SER A 146 11.10 -1.07 8.18
C SER A 146 12.06 -1.66 7.15
N TYR A 147 13.27 -1.09 7.06
CA TYR A 147 14.35 -1.59 6.21
C TYR A 147 14.79 -3.00 6.65
N ALA A 148 15.01 -3.23 7.95
CA ALA A 148 15.40 -4.55 8.45
C ALA A 148 14.34 -5.62 8.15
N PHE A 149 13.06 -5.34 8.44
CA PHE A 149 11.96 -6.25 8.12
C PHE A 149 11.80 -6.48 6.61
N GLY A 150 11.98 -5.44 5.79
CA GLY A 150 11.96 -5.55 4.33
C GLY A 150 13.07 -6.44 3.78
N VAL A 151 14.30 -6.27 4.28
CA VAL A 151 15.46 -7.10 3.89
C VAL A 151 15.27 -8.54 4.37
N VAL A 152 14.86 -8.76 5.62
CA VAL A 152 14.60 -10.10 6.17
C VAL A 152 13.49 -10.81 5.37
N GLY A 153 12.39 -10.12 5.06
CA GLY A 153 11.31 -10.67 4.26
C GLY A 153 11.75 -11.03 2.84
N TYR A 154 12.51 -10.16 2.19
CA TYR A 154 13.06 -10.41 0.86
C TYR A 154 14.00 -11.62 0.83
N LEU A 155 14.93 -11.70 1.80
CA LEU A 155 15.84 -12.83 1.93
C LEU A 155 15.08 -14.13 2.23
N ALA A 156 14.04 -14.10 3.07
CA ALA A 156 13.21 -15.27 3.34
C ALA A 156 12.48 -15.78 2.09
N ILE A 157 11.93 -14.88 1.26
CA ILE A 157 11.29 -15.26 -0.01
C ILE A 157 12.31 -15.88 -0.97
N ILE A 158 13.49 -15.25 -1.15
CA ILE A 158 14.56 -15.80 -1.99
C ILE A 158 15.03 -17.16 -1.48
N PHE A 159 15.15 -17.31 -0.17
CA PHE A 159 15.53 -18.56 0.47
C PHE A 159 14.53 -19.68 0.15
N THR A 160 13.22 -19.38 0.17
CA THR A 160 12.19 -20.34 -0.24
C THR A 160 12.26 -20.66 -1.73
N LEU A 161 12.33 -19.62 -2.59
CA LEU A 161 12.34 -19.78 -4.06
C LEU A 161 13.59 -20.50 -4.58
N SER A 162 14.75 -20.30 -3.95
CA SER A 162 16.00 -20.97 -4.29
C SER A 162 16.05 -22.45 -3.87
N GLY A 163 14.96 -22.98 -3.29
CA GLY A 163 14.90 -24.36 -2.80
C GLY A 163 15.72 -24.62 -1.53
N LEU A 164 16.34 -23.58 -0.93
CA LEU A 164 17.21 -23.74 0.23
C LEU A 164 16.45 -24.21 1.47
N HIS A 165 15.15 -23.92 1.55
CA HIS A 165 14.26 -24.41 2.60
C HIS A 165 14.25 -25.95 2.73
N LEU A 166 14.53 -26.69 1.64
CA LEU A 166 14.61 -28.15 1.63
C LEU A 166 15.81 -28.66 2.45
N PHE A 167 16.95 -27.97 2.40
CA PHE A 167 18.14 -28.34 3.19
C PHE A 167 17.91 -28.18 4.70
N PHE A 168 17.10 -27.20 5.09
CA PHE A 168 16.77 -26.92 6.49
C PHE A 168 15.52 -27.66 6.97
N LYS A 169 14.88 -28.49 6.11
CA LYS A 169 13.61 -29.20 6.40
C LYS A 169 12.50 -28.27 6.91
N ILE A 170 12.47 -27.03 6.41
CA ILE A 170 11.42 -26.06 6.74
C ILE A 170 10.33 -26.17 5.67
N ASN A 171 9.05 -26.15 6.07
CA ASN A 171 7.94 -26.11 5.13
C ASN A 171 8.02 -24.85 4.26
N ALA A 172 7.94 -25.03 2.94
CA ALA A 172 7.97 -23.92 1.98
C ALA A 172 6.88 -22.87 2.26
N ARG A 173 5.67 -23.34 2.60
CA ARG A 173 4.52 -22.47 2.93
C ARG A 173 4.83 -21.58 4.13
N ASP A 174 5.29 -22.15 5.24
CA ASP A 174 5.56 -21.40 6.47
C ASP A 174 6.68 -20.35 6.26
N SER A 175 7.73 -20.72 5.51
CA SER A 175 8.82 -19.80 5.16
C SER A 175 8.35 -18.66 4.24
N MET A 176 7.51 -18.98 3.26
CA MET A 176 6.96 -17.99 2.34
C MET A 176 5.99 -17.04 3.05
N ASP A 177 5.12 -17.56 3.91
CA ASP A 177 4.20 -16.77 4.73
C ASP A 177 4.97 -15.82 5.66
N PHE A 178 6.02 -16.32 6.34
CA PHE A 178 6.90 -15.48 7.15
C PHE A 178 7.57 -14.37 6.32
N GLY A 179 8.07 -14.70 5.13
CA GLY A 179 8.71 -13.76 4.22
C GLY A 179 7.76 -12.67 3.73
N ILE A 180 6.57 -13.05 3.26
CA ILE A 180 5.53 -12.14 2.79
C ILE A 180 5.05 -11.23 3.92
N VAL A 181 4.78 -11.78 5.11
CA VAL A 181 4.33 -10.99 6.27
C VAL A 181 5.43 -10.02 6.68
N SER A 182 6.68 -10.47 6.83
CA SER A 182 7.79 -9.57 7.20
C SER A 182 7.98 -8.43 6.21
N LEU A 183 7.91 -8.75 4.90
CA LEU A 183 8.00 -7.77 3.83
C LEU A 183 6.82 -6.78 3.85
N PHE A 184 5.60 -7.26 4.11
CA PHE A 184 4.42 -6.41 4.27
C PHE A 184 4.59 -5.43 5.44
N TYR A 185 5.02 -5.89 6.63
CA TYR A 185 5.27 -5.00 7.77
C TYR A 185 6.34 -3.96 7.44
N GLY A 186 7.45 -4.38 6.83
CA GLY A 186 8.55 -3.50 6.45
C GLY A 186 8.10 -2.42 5.46
N LEU A 187 7.38 -2.79 4.41
CA LEU A 187 6.88 -1.85 3.41
C LEU A 187 5.78 -0.95 3.97
N TYR A 188 4.81 -1.51 4.69
CA TYR A 188 3.68 -0.75 5.23
C TYR A 188 4.14 0.36 6.18
N TYR A 189 4.87 0.01 7.24
CA TYR A 189 5.37 1.01 8.20
C TYR A 189 6.45 1.92 7.60
N GLY A 190 7.18 1.46 6.58
CA GLY A 190 8.12 2.28 5.82
C GLY A 190 7.44 3.40 5.05
N ILE A 191 6.36 3.10 4.31
CA ILE A 191 5.57 4.12 3.59
C ILE A 191 4.94 5.09 4.59
N MET A 192 4.27 4.54 5.62
CA MET A 192 3.61 5.35 6.65
C MET A 192 4.59 6.28 7.36
N GLY A 193 5.73 5.76 7.81
CA GLY A 193 6.77 6.55 8.48
C GLY A 193 7.29 7.68 7.61
N ARG A 194 7.52 7.44 6.31
CA ARG A 194 7.97 8.45 5.34
C ARG A 194 6.94 9.57 5.16
N ASP A 195 5.67 9.25 5.02
CA ASP A 195 4.62 10.25 4.77
C ASP A 195 4.38 11.12 6.03
N PHE A 196 4.37 10.51 7.22
CA PHE A 196 4.29 11.29 8.47
C PHE A 196 5.54 12.12 8.74
N ALA A 197 6.73 11.63 8.38
CA ALA A 197 7.97 12.39 8.49
C ALA A 197 7.94 13.67 7.65
N GLU A 198 7.42 13.59 6.42
CA GLU A 198 7.26 14.73 5.53
C GLU A 198 6.26 15.75 6.11
N ILE A 199 5.11 15.28 6.59
CA ILE A 199 4.10 16.14 7.24
C ILE A 199 4.65 16.83 8.49
N CYS A 200 5.32 16.09 9.38
CA CYS A 200 5.92 16.67 10.57
C CYS A 200 6.99 17.70 10.22
N SER A 201 7.80 17.42 9.21
CA SER A 201 8.85 18.33 8.75
C SER A 201 8.28 19.61 8.12
N ASP A 202 7.15 19.52 7.41
CA ASP A 202 6.42 20.70 6.90
C ASP A 202 5.93 21.61 8.03
N TYR A 203 5.30 21.02 9.06
CA TYR A 203 4.82 21.78 10.20
C TYR A 203 5.96 22.43 10.98
N MET A 204 7.04 21.69 11.24
CA MET A 204 8.23 22.23 11.89
C MET A 204 8.87 23.35 11.06
N ALA A 205 9.03 23.15 9.74
CA ALA A 205 9.58 24.15 8.83
C ALA A 205 8.77 25.45 8.81
N SER A 206 7.43 25.34 8.83
CA SER A 206 6.53 26.50 8.88
C SER A 206 6.60 27.26 10.20
N THR A 207 6.95 26.58 11.29
CA THR A 207 7.05 27.18 12.64
C THR A 207 8.45 27.74 12.92
N ILE A 208 9.49 27.13 12.35
CA ILE A 208 10.89 27.57 12.44
C ILE A 208 11.15 28.79 11.54
N GLY A 209 10.45 28.89 10.40
CA GLY A 209 10.67 29.90 9.37
C GLY A 209 10.95 31.30 9.92
N PHE A 210 12.20 31.76 9.75
CA PHE A 210 12.72 33.02 10.29
C PHE A 210 12.39 34.26 9.43
N TYR A 211 11.94 34.05 8.20
CA TYR A 211 11.56 35.08 7.25
C TYR A 211 10.06 35.02 6.94
N SER A 212 9.40 36.17 6.99
CA SER A 212 8.07 36.35 6.40
C SER A 212 8.19 36.38 4.87
N VAL A 213 7.08 36.17 4.16
CA VAL A 213 6.99 36.30 2.69
C VAL A 213 7.44 37.69 2.22
N SER A 214 7.44 38.69 3.11
CA SER A 214 7.92 40.05 2.90
C SER A 214 9.43 40.27 3.07
N GLY A 215 10.23 39.21 3.32
CA GLY A 215 11.70 39.30 3.32
C GLY A 215 12.34 39.94 4.56
N MET A 216 11.56 40.41 5.53
CA MET A 216 12.10 40.92 6.79
C MET A 216 12.40 39.77 7.77
N PRO A 217 13.62 39.68 8.33
CA PRO A 217 13.96 38.68 9.33
C PRO A 217 13.19 38.98 10.62
N THR A 218 12.37 38.03 11.05
CA THR A 218 11.58 38.15 12.30
C THR A 218 12.39 37.82 13.55
N ARG A 219 13.55 37.16 13.41
CA ARG A 219 14.50 36.85 14.50
C ARG A 219 15.93 36.79 13.96
N SER A 220 16.86 37.48 14.63
CA SER A 220 18.31 37.29 14.43
C SER A 220 18.79 36.14 15.30
N LEU A 221 19.41 35.12 14.71
CA LEU A 221 20.02 34.00 15.44
C LEU A 221 21.53 34.20 15.50
N SER A 222 22.15 34.04 16.67
CA SER A 222 23.61 34.05 16.78
C SER A 222 24.21 32.81 16.12
N ASP A 223 25.38 32.95 15.48
CA ASP A 223 26.07 31.88 14.74
C ASP A 223 26.34 30.60 15.55
N SER A 224 26.33 30.70 16.88
CA SER A 224 26.52 29.59 17.81
C SER A 224 25.23 28.79 18.12
N ILE A 225 24.09 29.09 17.51
CA ILE A 225 22.82 28.39 17.74
C ILE A 225 22.34 27.73 16.45
N CYS A 226 22.01 26.44 16.52
CA CYS A 226 21.46 25.70 15.41
C CYS A 226 20.03 26.16 15.09
N ALA A 227 19.78 26.66 13.88
CA ALA A 227 18.46 27.21 13.52
C ALA A 227 17.34 26.15 13.45
N VAL A 228 17.68 24.86 13.40
CA VAL A 228 16.69 23.77 13.38
C VAL A 228 16.21 23.43 14.78
N CYS A 229 17.13 23.14 15.72
CA CYS A 229 16.78 22.72 17.07
C CYS A 229 16.88 23.83 18.12
N GLY A 230 17.35 25.02 17.78
CA GLY A 230 17.49 26.15 18.71
C GLY A 230 18.47 25.91 19.87
N GLN A 231 19.35 24.91 19.77
CA GLN A 231 20.36 24.59 20.78
C GLN A 231 21.75 25.08 20.35
N LYS A 232 22.62 25.33 21.34
CA LYS A 232 24.00 25.77 21.10
C LYS A 232 24.80 24.70 20.34
N ILE A 233 25.64 25.16 19.43
CA ILE A 233 26.62 24.36 18.69
C ILE A 233 27.92 24.43 19.50
N ILE A 234 28.37 23.29 20.01
CA ILE A 234 29.50 23.20 20.96
C ILE A 234 30.79 22.79 20.24
N VAL A 235 30.67 22.01 19.17
CA VAL A 235 31.78 21.41 18.43
C VAL A 235 32.14 22.29 17.23
N GLN A 236 33.42 22.62 17.08
CA GLN A 236 33.93 23.39 15.94
C GLN A 236 33.98 22.53 14.66
N LEU A 237 34.05 23.17 13.49
CA LEU A 237 33.90 22.50 12.18
C LEU A 237 34.98 21.45 11.86
N GLU A 238 36.13 21.53 12.52
CA GLU A 238 37.31 20.71 12.23
C GLU A 238 37.61 19.66 13.33
N GLU A 239 36.78 19.61 14.37
CA GLU A 239 36.91 18.64 15.46
C GLU A 239 35.81 17.57 15.35
N GLU A 240 36.20 16.29 15.48
CA GLU A 240 35.22 15.23 15.70
C GLU A 240 34.57 15.41 17.07
N GLY A 241 33.27 15.69 17.05
CA GLY A 241 32.49 15.92 18.24
C GLY A 241 32.27 14.64 19.01
N LEU A 242 32.60 14.65 20.31
CA LEU A 242 32.33 13.55 21.24
C LEU A 242 30.83 13.16 21.33
N ILE A 243 29.93 14.11 21.01
CA ILE A 243 28.47 13.93 21.06
C ILE A 243 27.85 14.02 19.66
N GLU A 244 28.20 15.05 18.89
CA GLU A 244 27.71 15.26 17.53
C GLU A 244 28.61 16.23 16.77
N ASN A 245 28.83 15.97 15.49
CA ASN A 245 29.60 16.88 14.63
C ASN A 245 28.76 18.08 14.17
N THR A 246 29.48 19.06 13.66
CA THR A 246 28.94 20.27 13.08
C THR A 246 29.11 20.24 11.57
N TYR A 247 28.12 20.72 10.82
CA TYR A 247 28.15 20.77 9.36
C TYR A 247 27.87 22.19 8.86
N GLN A 248 28.74 22.69 7.99
CA GLN A 248 28.57 23.98 7.32
C GLN A 248 28.04 23.79 5.90
N LEU A 249 26.98 24.54 5.58
CA LEU A 249 26.40 24.60 4.23
C LEU A 249 27.23 25.51 3.31
N SER A 250 26.98 25.48 1.99
CA SER A 250 27.58 26.41 1.01
C SER A 250 27.27 27.87 1.32
N CYS A 251 26.09 28.13 1.86
CA CYS A 251 25.64 29.44 2.34
C CYS A 251 26.29 29.89 3.67
N ASN A 252 27.38 29.25 4.10
CA ASN A 252 28.13 29.46 5.33
C ASN A 252 27.38 29.25 6.66
N HIS A 253 26.08 28.95 6.64
CA HIS A 253 25.32 28.64 7.86
C HIS A 253 25.72 27.27 8.45
N VAL A 254 25.85 27.26 9.78
CA VAL A 254 26.36 26.13 10.56
C VAL A 254 25.23 25.46 11.35
N PHE A 255 25.19 24.13 11.33
CA PHE A 255 24.16 23.33 12.00
C PHE A 255 24.76 22.08 12.64
N HIS A 256 24.03 21.46 13.58
CA HIS A 256 24.32 20.08 13.99
C HIS A 256 24.12 19.14 12.80
N GLU A 257 25.08 18.24 12.56
CA GLU A 257 25.06 17.29 11.45
C GLU A 257 23.74 16.48 11.44
N PHE A 258 23.30 16.01 12.61
CA PHE A 258 22.05 15.27 12.77
C PHE A 258 20.82 16.11 12.39
N CYS A 259 20.79 17.39 12.76
CA CYS A 259 19.65 18.27 12.50
C CYS A 259 19.53 18.60 11.02
N ILE A 260 20.64 18.92 10.35
CA ILE A 260 20.64 19.26 8.93
C ILE A 260 20.40 18.03 8.06
N ARG A 261 20.93 16.86 8.43
CA ARG A 261 20.59 15.59 7.76
C ARG A 261 19.11 15.25 7.92
N GLY A 262 18.55 15.39 9.12
CA GLY A 262 17.11 15.20 9.34
C GLY A 262 16.27 16.14 8.47
N TRP A 263 16.66 17.41 8.38
CA TRP A 263 15.98 18.39 7.53
C TRP A 263 16.01 18.01 6.03
N CYS A 264 17.20 17.68 5.51
CA CYS A 264 17.39 17.39 4.08
C CYS A 264 16.85 16.01 3.67
N ILE A 265 17.09 14.98 4.47
CA ILE A 265 16.79 13.58 4.13
C ILE A 265 15.38 13.21 4.59
N VAL A 266 15.10 13.34 5.89
CA VAL A 266 13.82 12.93 6.49
C VAL A 266 12.70 13.89 6.09
N GLY A 267 12.96 15.20 6.11
CA GLY A 267 11.99 16.22 5.70
C GLY A 267 11.96 16.53 4.21
N LYS A 268 12.86 15.93 3.40
CA LYS A 268 13.06 16.21 1.97
C LYS A 268 13.19 17.71 1.65
N LYS A 269 13.72 18.50 2.59
CA LYS A 269 13.88 19.95 2.42
C LYS A 269 15.24 20.27 1.85
N GLN A 270 15.28 20.59 0.56
CA GLN A 270 16.52 20.86 -0.19
C GLN A 270 16.99 22.33 -0.09
N THR A 271 16.57 23.05 0.95
CA THR A 271 16.85 24.47 1.13
C THR A 271 17.35 24.73 2.54
N CYS A 272 18.29 25.65 2.71
CA CYS A 272 18.79 26.07 4.02
C CYS A 272 17.62 26.49 4.93
N PRO A 273 17.52 25.97 6.17
CA PRO A 273 16.48 26.36 7.11
C PRO A 273 16.41 27.89 7.35
N TYR A 274 17.58 28.55 7.29
CA TYR A 274 17.76 29.97 7.57
C TYR A 274 17.57 30.85 6.32
N CYS A 275 18.48 30.79 5.34
CA CYS A 275 18.46 31.69 4.16
C CYS A 275 17.67 31.17 2.95
N LYS A 276 17.10 29.96 3.02
CA LYS A 276 16.38 29.29 1.91
C LYS A 276 17.19 29.04 0.62
N GLU A 277 18.49 29.27 0.64
CA GLU A 277 19.38 28.88 -0.46
C GLU A 277 19.37 27.36 -0.67
N LYS A 278 19.45 26.91 -1.92
CA LYS A 278 19.48 25.48 -2.24
C LYS A 278 20.74 24.84 -1.68
N VAL A 279 20.58 23.68 -1.05
CA VAL A 279 21.69 22.91 -0.47
C VAL A 279 22.21 21.90 -1.47
N ASP A 280 23.54 21.77 -1.59
CA ASP A 280 24.15 20.69 -2.38
C ASP A 280 24.07 19.35 -1.63
N LEU A 281 23.02 18.58 -1.95
CA LEU A 281 22.77 17.27 -1.36
C LEU A 281 23.87 16.26 -1.70
N LYS A 282 24.56 16.41 -2.84
CA LYS A 282 25.58 15.45 -3.29
C LYS A 282 26.79 15.45 -2.35
N ARG A 283 27.10 16.60 -1.76
CA ARG A 283 28.17 16.73 -0.76
C ARG A 283 27.77 16.18 0.62
N MET A 284 26.47 16.19 0.95
CA MET A 284 25.96 15.63 2.22
C MET A 284 25.79 14.11 2.19
N ILE A 285 25.46 13.57 1.02
CA ILE A 285 25.24 12.15 0.72
C ILE A 285 26.57 11.57 0.25
N SER A 286 27.45 11.22 1.19
CA SER A 286 28.77 10.67 0.85
C SER A 286 28.70 9.25 0.29
N ASN A 287 27.57 8.54 0.47
CA ASN A 287 27.48 7.11 0.19
C ASN A 287 26.61 6.80 -1.06
N PRO A 288 27.16 6.16 -2.11
CA PRO A 288 26.43 5.82 -3.34
C PRO A 288 25.15 4.98 -3.12
N TRP A 289 25.11 4.21 -2.03
CA TRP A 289 23.96 3.40 -1.61
C TRP A 289 22.71 4.22 -1.26
N GLU A 290 22.84 5.52 -1.07
CA GLU A 290 21.72 6.42 -0.81
C GLU A 290 20.91 6.73 -2.10
N ARG A 291 21.46 6.48 -3.30
CA ARG A 291 20.67 6.48 -4.57
C ARG A 291 19.57 5.41 -4.59
N THR A 292 19.77 4.30 -3.88
CA THR A 292 18.77 3.22 -3.73
C THR A 292 17.48 3.75 -3.12
N HIS A 293 17.53 4.85 -2.35
CA HIS A 293 16.37 5.53 -1.78
C HIS A 293 15.42 6.12 -2.85
N ILE A 294 15.90 6.42 -4.06
CA ILE A 294 15.07 6.94 -5.17
C ILE A 294 14.23 5.82 -5.78
N LEU A 295 14.86 4.68 -6.12
CA LEU A 295 14.16 3.49 -6.62
C LEU A 295 13.16 2.97 -5.58
N TYR A 296 13.59 2.93 -4.32
CA TYR A 296 12.70 2.63 -3.19
C TYR A 296 11.51 3.60 -3.16
N GLY A 297 11.73 4.90 -3.35
CA GLY A 297 10.66 5.89 -3.43
C GLY A 297 9.62 5.62 -4.53
N GLN A 298 10.02 5.15 -5.71
CA GLN A 298 9.10 4.81 -6.80
C GLN A 298 8.30 3.54 -6.50
N ILE A 299 8.93 2.52 -5.92
CA ILE A 299 8.27 1.28 -5.49
C ILE A 299 7.22 1.58 -4.42
N LEU A 300 7.55 2.45 -3.47
CA LEU A 300 6.60 2.89 -2.43
C LEU A 300 5.39 3.64 -3.02
N ASP A 301 5.58 4.45 -4.06
CA ASP A 301 4.48 5.13 -4.75
C ASP A 301 3.55 4.14 -5.47
N TRP A 302 4.09 3.09 -6.07
CA TRP A 302 3.32 1.99 -6.68
C TRP A 302 2.53 1.19 -5.63
N LEU A 303 3.19 0.84 -4.52
CA LEU A 303 2.55 0.15 -3.40
C LEU A 303 1.42 0.96 -2.78
N ARG A 304 1.58 2.29 -2.71
CA ARG A 304 0.52 3.19 -2.26
C ARG A 304 -0.73 3.06 -3.14
N TYR A 305 -0.58 3.01 -4.47
CA TYR A 305 -1.69 2.75 -5.37
C TYR A 305 -2.32 1.36 -5.14
N LEU A 306 -1.48 0.32 -5.02
CA LEU A 306 -1.94 -1.05 -4.81
C LEU A 306 -2.73 -1.22 -3.50
N VAL A 307 -2.27 -0.63 -2.39
CA VAL A 307 -2.87 -0.85 -1.08
C VAL A 307 -4.03 0.10 -0.80
N ALA A 308 -3.93 1.37 -1.22
CA ALA A 308 -4.92 2.39 -0.91
C ALA A 308 -6.02 2.50 -1.98
N TRP A 309 -5.63 2.52 -3.25
CA TRP A 309 -6.54 2.87 -4.36
C TRP A 309 -7.18 1.66 -5.03
N GLN A 310 -6.47 0.53 -5.19
CA GLN A 310 -7.06 -0.67 -5.80
C GLN A 310 -8.33 -1.18 -5.10
N PRO A 311 -8.40 -1.30 -3.75
CA PRO A 311 -9.63 -1.73 -3.09
C PRO A 311 -10.81 -0.79 -3.33
N MET A 312 -10.56 0.51 -3.42
CA MET A 312 -11.59 1.51 -3.75
C MET A 312 -12.07 1.35 -5.20
N VAL A 313 -11.15 1.16 -6.15
CA VAL A 313 -11.51 0.95 -7.56
C VAL A 313 -12.32 -0.34 -7.72
N ILE A 314 -11.90 -1.43 -7.07
CA ILE A 314 -12.65 -2.70 -7.09
C ILE A 314 -14.04 -2.52 -6.47
N GLY A 315 -14.15 -1.82 -5.35
CA GLY A 315 -15.45 -1.53 -4.73
C GLY A 315 -16.37 -0.69 -5.62
N ILE A 316 -15.82 0.27 -6.38
CA ILE A 316 -16.57 1.04 -7.38
C ILE A 316 -17.04 0.13 -8.51
N VAL A 317 -16.17 -0.72 -9.05
CA VAL A 317 -16.53 -1.66 -10.13
C VAL A 317 -17.62 -2.63 -9.66
N GLN A 318 -17.52 -3.16 -8.44
CA GLN A 318 -18.58 -3.99 -7.84
C GLN A 318 -19.90 -3.22 -7.72
N GLY A 319 -19.85 -1.97 -7.27
CA GLY A 319 -21.05 -1.11 -7.21
C GLY A 319 -21.68 -0.85 -8.59
N ILE A 320 -20.86 -0.64 -9.62
CA ILE A 320 -21.34 -0.47 -11.01
C ILE A 320 -21.98 -1.77 -11.50
N ASN A 321 -21.31 -2.91 -11.34
CA ASN A 321 -21.83 -4.21 -11.78
C ASN A 321 -23.14 -4.56 -11.06
N TYR A 322 -23.23 -4.33 -9.74
CA TYR A 322 -24.46 -4.50 -8.98
C TYR A 322 -25.59 -3.61 -9.50
N SER A 323 -25.29 -2.33 -9.80
CA SER A 323 -26.29 -1.39 -10.33
C SER A 323 -26.81 -1.75 -11.73
N LEU A 324 -25.98 -2.43 -12.53
CA LEU A 324 -26.33 -2.93 -13.85
C LEU A 324 -26.98 -4.32 -13.82
N GLY A 325 -27.07 -4.95 -12.64
CA GLY A 325 -27.60 -6.31 -12.50
C GLY A 325 -26.70 -7.38 -13.12
N LEU A 326 -25.38 -7.11 -13.21
CA LEU A 326 -24.38 -7.99 -13.80
C LEU A 326 -23.74 -8.97 -12.79
N GLU A 327 -24.26 -9.03 -11.55
CA GLU A 327 -23.83 -9.96 -10.49
C GLU A 327 -24.65 -11.25 -10.43
#